data_AF-A0A3M1TS65-F1
#
_entry.id   AF-A0A3M1TS65-F1
#
_cell.length_a   1.000
_cell.length_b   1.000
_cell.length_c   1.000
_cell.angle_alpha   90.00
_cell.angle_beta   90.00
_cell.angle_gamma   90.00
#
_symmetry.space_group_name_H-M   'P 1'
#
loop_
_entity.id
_entity.type
_entity.pdbx_description
1 polymer ?
#
loop_
_entity_poly.entity_id
_entity_poly.type
_entity_poly.pdbx_seq_one_letter_code
_entity_poly.pdbx_strand_id
1 'polypeptide(L)'
;MAALGSDSELGRELERAVRGRSRRLRVVPLADNEGSRAYLVSLPDGPTQPAPRAQRAQARYGLTRRESEVLTELLRGASNKEIARRIGCATRTVEDHVARILRKLGASSRSAAIAKLWMERL
;
A
#
# COMPACT_ATOMS: atom_id res chain seq x y z
N MET A 1 -1.14 25.83 8.17
CA MET A 1 -0.97 24.37 8.27
C MET A 1 -0.80 24.01 9.74
N ALA A 2 -1.88 23.65 10.43
CA ALA A 2 -1.82 23.27 11.85
C ALA A 2 -1.00 21.98 12.00
N ALA A 3 0.11 22.05 12.74
CA ALA A 3 0.87 20.87 13.11
C ALA A 3 -0.05 19.95 13.93
N LEU A 4 -0.30 18.75 13.42
CA LEU A 4 -1.00 17.70 14.16
C LEU A 4 -0.08 17.22 15.29
N GLY A 5 -0.04 17.95 16.39
CA GLY A 5 0.70 17.56 17.58
C GLY A 5 0.17 16.22 18.14
N SER A 6 1.05 15.47 18.78
CA SER A 6 0.78 14.16 19.39
C SER A 6 -0.45 14.18 20.33
N ASP A 7 -0.72 15.34 20.96
CA ASP A 7 -1.85 15.55 21.88
C ASP A 7 -3.19 15.85 21.21
N SER A 8 -3.23 16.00 19.89
CA SER A 8 -4.49 16.16 19.15
C SER A 8 -5.34 14.88 19.21
N GLU A 9 -6.66 15.02 19.11
CA GLU A 9 -7.57 13.87 19.03
C GLU A 9 -7.17 12.94 17.87
N LEU A 10 -6.79 13.53 16.73
CA LEU A 10 -6.28 12.79 15.58
C LEU A 10 -4.94 12.11 15.88
N GLY A 11 -4.00 12.78 16.58
CA GLY A 11 -2.72 12.20 17.01
C GLY A 11 -2.92 10.96 17.89
N ARG A 12 -3.76 11.07 18.93
CA ARG A 12 -4.11 9.94 19.81
C ARG A 12 -4.82 8.81 19.08
N GLU A 13 -5.72 9.13 18.14
CA GLU A 13 -6.38 8.13 17.29
C GLU A 13 -5.38 7.42 16.36
N LEU A 14 -4.43 8.16 15.79
CA LEU A 14 -3.37 7.62 14.93
C LEU A 14 -2.46 6.66 15.70
N GLU A 15 -2.04 7.04 16.92
CA GLU A 15 -1.25 6.16 17.80
C GLU A 15 -1.99 4.88 18.17
N ARG A 16 -3.29 4.99 18.50
CA ARG A 16 -4.13 3.81 18.74
C ARG A 16 -4.22 2.93 17.50
N ALA A 17 -4.35 3.52 16.31
CA ALA A 17 -4.43 2.79 15.06
C ALA A 17 -3.12 2.08 14.69
N VAL A 18 -1.98 2.73 14.87
CA VAL A 18 -0.64 2.13 14.69
C VAL A 18 -0.45 0.93 15.62
N ARG A 19 -0.96 1.00 16.84
CA ARG A 19 -0.92 -0.10 17.82
C ARG A 19 -1.99 -1.18 17.59
N GLY A 20 -2.78 -1.09 16.51
CA GLY A 20 -3.87 -2.03 16.20
C GLY A 20 -5.08 -1.93 17.13
N ARG A 21 -5.20 -0.84 17.91
CA ARG A 21 -6.25 -0.60 18.91
C ARG A 21 -7.33 0.40 18.46
N SER A 22 -7.29 0.84 17.20
CA SER A 22 -8.35 1.68 16.65
C SER A 22 -9.34 0.83 15.86
N ARG A 23 -10.64 1.09 16.11
CA ARG A 23 -11.76 0.61 15.28
C ARG A 23 -12.16 1.62 14.20
N ARG A 24 -11.56 2.82 14.21
CA ARG A 24 -11.92 3.96 13.34
C ARG A 24 -10.87 4.27 12.29
N LEU A 25 -9.62 3.85 12.49
CA LEU A 25 -8.52 4.03 11.56
C LEU A 25 -7.74 2.73 11.48
N ARG A 26 -7.38 2.35 10.25
CA ARG A 26 -6.36 1.35 9.98
C ARG A 26 -5.12 2.07 9.47
N VAL A 27 -4.01 1.89 10.16
CA VAL A 27 -2.71 2.39 9.74
C VAL A 27 -1.88 1.20 9.30
N VAL A 28 -1.45 1.20 8.04
CA VAL A 28 -0.60 0.15 7.49
C VAL A 28 0.75 0.78 7.17
N PRO A 29 1.84 0.34 7.83
CA PRO A 29 3.17 0.78 7.44
C PRO A 29 3.44 0.29 6.02
N LEU A 30 3.78 1.21 5.13
CA LEU A 30 4.30 0.85 3.83
C LEU A 30 5.78 0.56 4.05
N ALA A 31 6.10 -0.71 4.30
CA ALA A 31 7.49 -1.13 4.35
C ALA A 31 8.14 -0.73 3.02
N ASP A 32 9.20 0.05 3.03
CA ASP A 32 10.13 0.12 1.92
C ASP A 32 11.53 -0.32 2.40
N ASN A 33 12.39 -0.65 1.45
CA ASN A 33 13.77 -1.05 1.76
C ASN A 33 14.70 0.18 1.90
N GLU A 34 14.16 1.40 1.88
CA GLU A 34 14.93 2.66 1.81
C GLU A 34 14.75 3.55 3.04
N GLY A 35 13.97 3.12 4.04
CA GLY A 35 13.77 3.86 5.28
C GLY A 35 12.69 4.94 5.21
N SER A 36 11.87 5.01 4.15
CA SER A 36 10.71 5.90 4.17
C SER A 36 9.68 5.37 5.16
N ARG A 37 9.31 6.22 6.11
CA ARG A 37 8.22 5.97 7.07
C ARG A 37 6.89 6.39 6.46
N ALA A 38 6.52 5.77 5.34
CA ALA A 38 5.22 6.00 4.73
C ALA A 38 4.16 5.12 5.40
N TYR A 39 2.99 5.70 5.67
CA TYR A 39 1.87 4.99 6.27
C TYR A 39 0.63 5.20 5.41
N LEU A 40 -0.06 4.11 5.09
CA LEU A 40 -1.40 4.19 4.55
C LEU A 40 -2.39 4.30 5.72
N VAL A 41 -3.05 5.45 5.84
CA VAL A 41 -4.13 5.65 6.81
C VAL A 41 -5.46 5.50 6.06
N SER A 42 -6.31 4.61 6.55
CA SER A 42 -7.63 4.38 5.97
C SER A 42 -8.71 4.32 7.04
N LEU A 43 -9.91 4.77 6.68
CA LEU A 43 -11.12 4.55 7.46
C LEU A 43 -11.61 3.10 7.20
N PRO A 44 -12.04 2.34 8.22
CA PRO A 44 -12.50 0.96 8.10
C PRO A 44 -13.64 0.80 7.10
N ASP A 45 -14.51 1.80 7.00
CA ASP A 45 -15.67 1.83 6.09
C ASP A 45 -15.41 2.65 4.81
N GLY A 46 -14.18 3.17 4.64
CA GLY A 46 -13.78 3.80 3.38
C GLY A 46 -13.57 2.73 2.30
N PRO A 47 -13.64 3.08 0.99
CA PRO A 47 -13.46 2.13 -0.11
C PRO A 47 -12.00 1.65 -0.19
N THR A 48 -11.58 0.82 0.78
CA THR A 48 -10.30 0.17 0.82
C THR A 48 -10.42 -1.25 0.32
N GLN A 49 -10.72 -1.40 -0.98
CA GLN A 49 -10.70 -2.70 -1.63
C GLN A 49 -9.48 -2.81 -2.55
N PRO A 50 -8.36 -3.36 -2.06
CA PRO A 50 -7.14 -3.57 -2.85
C PRO A 50 -7.35 -4.31 -4.17
N ALA A 51 -8.19 -5.35 -4.18
CA ALA A 51 -8.34 -6.22 -5.35
C ALA A 51 -9.08 -5.53 -6.52
N PRO A 52 -10.26 -4.90 -6.35
CA PRO A 52 -10.87 -4.11 -7.42
C PRO A 52 -9.96 -3.00 -7.92
N ARG A 53 -9.17 -2.37 -7.04
CA ARG A 53 -8.24 -1.31 -7.45
C ARG A 53 -7.07 -1.85 -8.28
N ALA A 54 -6.49 -2.98 -7.87
CA ALA A 54 -5.45 -3.66 -8.65
C ALA A 54 -5.96 -4.13 -10.02
N GLN A 55 -7.21 -4.61 -10.11
CA GLN A 55 -7.83 -4.98 -11.39
C GLN A 55 -8.02 -3.77 -12.31
N ARG A 56 -8.47 -2.62 -11.80
CA ARG A 56 -8.57 -1.39 -12.59
C ARG A 56 -7.20 -0.88 -13.02
N ALA A 57 -6.21 -0.96 -12.13
CA ALA A 57 -4.83 -0.66 -12.46
C ALA A 57 -4.28 -1.63 -13.54
N GLN A 58 -4.68 -2.91 -13.49
CA GLN A 58 -4.31 -3.90 -14.49
C GLN A 58 -4.80 -3.49 -15.88
N ALA A 59 -6.08 -3.15 -16.01
CA ALA A 59 -6.67 -2.70 -17.27
C ALA A 59 -6.04 -1.38 -17.77
N ARG A 60 -5.80 -0.43 -16.86
CA ARG A 60 -5.29 0.90 -17.21
C ARG A 60 -3.80 0.93 -17.56
N TYR A 61 -2.97 0.16 -16.85
CA TYR A 61 -1.51 0.20 -16.94
C TYR A 61 -0.92 -1.04 -17.63
N GLY A 62 -1.76 -1.92 -18.18
CA GLY A 62 -1.30 -3.15 -18.84
C GLY A 62 -0.51 -4.07 -17.90
N LEU A 63 -0.93 -4.19 -16.63
CA LEU A 63 -0.31 -5.13 -15.70
C LEU A 63 -0.64 -6.56 -16.13
N THR A 64 0.29 -7.48 -15.93
CA THR A 64 0.00 -8.90 -16.05
C THR A 64 -0.87 -9.34 -14.87
N ARG A 65 -1.52 -10.51 -14.99
CA ARG A 65 -2.27 -11.11 -13.88
C ARG A 65 -1.40 -11.24 -12.63
N ARG A 66 -0.15 -11.69 -12.78
CA ARG A 66 0.76 -11.87 -11.65
C ARG A 66 1.17 -10.55 -11.01
N GLU A 67 1.40 -9.51 -11.81
CA GLU A 67 1.66 -8.16 -11.31
C GLU A 67 0.45 -7.57 -10.57
N SER A 68 -0.77 -7.86 -11.00
CA SER A 68 -2.01 -7.46 -10.32
C SER A 68 -2.18 -8.17 -8.96
N GLU A 69 -1.83 -9.47 -8.87
CA GLU A 69 -1.79 -10.22 -7.60
C GLU A 69 -0.77 -9.60 -6.62
N VAL A 70 0.45 -9.33 -7.08
CA VAL A 70 1.49 -8.67 -6.29
C VAL A 70 1.04 -7.27 -5.86
N LEU A 71 0.45 -6.48 -6.77
CA LEU A 71 -0.04 -5.14 -6.48
C LEU A 71 -1.16 -5.13 -5.43
N THR A 72 -2.05 -6.13 -5.46
CA THR A 72 -3.11 -6.30 -4.46
C THR A 72 -2.50 -6.43 -3.06
N GLU A 73 -1.44 -7.22 -2.92
CA GLU A 73 -0.75 -7.38 -1.64
C GLU A 73 0.07 -6.15 -1.24
N LEU A 74 0.67 -5.44 -2.20
CA LEU A 74 1.31 -4.15 -1.94
C LEU A 74 0.32 -3.12 -1.39
N LEU A 75 -0.90 -3.05 -1.94
CA LEU A 75 -1.96 -2.17 -1.46
C LEU A 75 -2.48 -2.57 -0.07
N ARG A 76 -2.26 -3.82 0.34
CA ARG A 76 -2.47 -4.31 1.72
C ARG A 76 -1.30 -4.01 2.65
N GLY A 77 -0.22 -3.41 2.13
CA GLY A 77 1.02 -3.09 2.84
C GLY A 77 1.88 -4.30 3.17
N ALA A 78 1.73 -5.41 2.46
CA ALA A 78 2.59 -6.57 2.65
C ALA A 78 4.03 -6.29 2.18
N SER A 79 5.01 -6.77 2.93
CA SER A 79 6.42 -6.79 2.55
C SER A 79 6.70 -7.82 1.44
N ASN A 80 7.81 -7.69 0.71
CA ASN A 80 8.18 -8.64 -0.34
C ASN A 80 8.25 -10.09 0.17
N LYS A 81 8.74 -10.29 1.40
CA LYS A 81 8.80 -11.61 2.05
C LYS A 81 7.42 -12.18 2.33
N GLU A 82 6.48 -11.35 2.78
CA GLU A 82 5.09 -11.77 3.01
C GLU A 82 4.38 -12.10 1.71
N ILE A 83 4.55 -11.26 0.68
CA ILE A 83 4.01 -11.50 -0.65
C ILE A 83 4.54 -12.81 -1.21
N ALA A 84 5.87 -13.03 -1.12
CA ALA A 84 6.51 -14.26 -1.56
C ALA A 84 5.89 -15.50 -0.92
N ARG A 85 5.65 -15.47 0.40
CA ARG A 85 4.96 -16.54 1.13
C ARG A 85 3.51 -16.71 0.69
N ARG A 86 2.75 -15.62 0.55
CA ARG A 86 1.31 -15.66 0.22
C ARG A 86 1.05 -16.18 -1.18
N ILE A 87 1.89 -15.82 -2.14
CA ILE A 87 1.68 -16.14 -3.55
C ILE A 87 2.57 -17.31 -4.03
N GLY A 88 3.40 -17.90 -3.15
CA GLY A 88 4.19 -19.09 -3.44
C GLY A 88 5.32 -18.85 -4.44
N CYS A 89 6.20 -17.89 -4.18
CA CYS A 89 7.39 -17.64 -5.01
C CYS A 89 8.58 -17.13 -4.19
N ALA A 90 9.75 -16.98 -4.81
CA ALA A 90 10.92 -16.42 -4.14
C ALA A 90 10.77 -14.90 -3.92
N THR A 91 11.33 -14.38 -2.82
CA THR A 91 11.37 -12.93 -2.53
C THR A 91 11.96 -12.11 -3.67
N ARG A 92 13.03 -12.62 -4.31
CA ARG A 92 13.66 -11.98 -5.47
C ARG A 92 12.70 -11.83 -6.65
N THR A 93 11.86 -12.84 -6.89
CA THR A 93 10.82 -12.79 -7.94
C THR A 93 9.79 -11.70 -7.63
N VAL A 94 9.41 -11.52 -6.37
CA VAL A 94 8.54 -10.42 -5.96
C VAL A 94 9.20 -9.08 -6.22
N GLU A 95 10.47 -8.89 -5.86
CA GLU A 95 11.21 -7.66 -6.15
C GLU A 95 11.18 -7.30 -7.63
N ASP A 96 11.38 -8.28 -8.51
CA ASP A 96 11.32 -8.07 -9.96
C ASP A 96 9.89 -7.70 -10.43
N HIS A 97 8.85 -8.32 -9.87
CA HIS A 97 7.47 -7.90 -10.13
C HIS A 97 7.22 -6.47 -9.64
N VAL A 98 7.68 -6.10 -8.43
CA VAL A 98 7.54 -4.73 -7.90
C VAL A 98 8.24 -3.74 -8.83
N ALA A 99 9.47 -3.99 -9.27
CA ALA A 99 10.19 -3.11 -10.19
C ALA A 99 9.42 -2.90 -11.50
N ARG A 100 8.86 -3.97 -12.09
CA ARG A 100 8.04 -3.87 -13.30
C ARG A 100 6.75 -3.09 -13.08
N ILE A 101 6.07 -3.31 -11.94
CA ILE A 101 4.87 -2.56 -11.54
C ILE A 101 5.22 -1.07 -11.43
N LEU A 102 6.25 -0.70 -10.66
CA LEU A 102 6.67 0.69 -10.49
C LEU A 102 6.94 1.38 -11.84
N ARG A 103 7.65 0.70 -12.75
CA ARG A 103 7.89 1.18 -14.11
C ARG A 103 6.59 1.40 -14.89
N LYS A 104 5.65 0.45 -14.86
CA LYS A 104 4.37 0.56 -15.57
C LYS A 104 3.46 1.66 -15.00
N LEU A 105 3.55 1.91 -13.69
CA LEU A 105 2.83 2.99 -13.03
C LEU A 105 3.55 4.35 -13.13
N GLY A 106 4.77 4.39 -13.69
CA GLY A 106 5.58 5.61 -13.70
C GLY A 106 5.87 6.14 -12.28
N ALA A 107 6.02 5.24 -11.31
CA ALA A 107 6.22 5.58 -9.91
C ALA A 107 7.68 5.36 -9.51
N SER A 108 8.26 6.32 -8.78
CA SER A 108 9.64 6.25 -8.29
C SER A 108 9.82 5.36 -7.07
N SER A 109 8.74 5.09 -6.33
CA SER A 109 8.78 4.26 -5.11
C SER A 109 7.47 3.51 -4.90
N ARG A 110 7.51 2.49 -4.05
CA ARG A 110 6.32 1.77 -3.57
C ARG A 110 5.26 2.73 -3.02
N SER A 111 5.68 3.65 -2.16
CA SER A 111 4.78 4.63 -1.54
C SER A 111 4.17 5.57 -2.57
N ALA A 112 4.97 6.04 -3.54
CA ALA A 112 4.48 6.84 -4.65
C ALA A 112 3.47 6.08 -5.53
N ALA A 113 3.73 4.81 -5.83
CA ALA A 113 2.82 3.96 -6.60
C ALA A 113 1.48 3.77 -5.89
N ILE A 114 1.53 3.47 -4.59
CA ILE A 114 0.33 3.31 -3.76
C ILE A 114 -0.44 4.64 -3.74
N ALA A 115 0.21 5.75 -3.38
CA ALA A 115 -0.42 7.06 -3.34
C ALA A 115 -1.05 7.45 -4.68
N LYS A 116 -0.34 7.25 -5.81
CA LYS A 116 -0.86 7.48 -7.16
C LYS A 116 -2.16 6.72 -7.39
N LEU A 117 -2.20 5.42 -7.07
CA LEU A 117 -3.40 4.62 -7.23
C LEU A 117 -4.55 5.12 -6.35
N TRP A 118 -4.29 5.62 -5.13
CA TRP A 118 -5.33 6.17 -4.25
C TRP A 118 -5.87 7.51 -4.73
N MET A 119 -5.01 8.36 -5.31
CA MET A 119 -5.38 9.68 -5.84
C MET A 119 -6.12 9.58 -7.18
N GLU A 120 -5.73 8.64 -8.03
CA GLU A 120 -6.46 8.34 -9.25
C GLU A 120 -7.76 7.62 -8.85
N ARG A 121 -8.91 8.26 -9.11
CA ARG A 121 -10.23 7.63 -8.98
C ARG A 121 -10.41 6.59 -10.08
N LEU A 122 -9.68 5.48 -9.94
CA LEU A 122 -9.86 4.25 -10.70
C LEU A 122 -11.22 3.66 -10.38
#